data_AF-A0A2C4PXT6-F1
#
_entry.id   AF-A0A2C4PXT6-F1
#
_cell.length_a   1.000
_cell.length_b   1.000
_cell.length_c   1.000
_cell.angle_alpha   90.00
_cell.angle_beta   90.00
_cell.angle_gamma   90.00
#
_symmetry.space_group_name_H-M   'P 1'
#
loop_
_entity.id
_entity.type
_entity.pdbx_description
1 polymer ?
#
loop_
_entity_poly.entity_id
_entity_poly.type
_entity_poly.pdbx_seq_one_letter_code
_entity_poly.pdbx_strand_id
1 'polypeptide(L)'
;MKNTKEMLINAIKEMKDAERRAKVLEKMVELKKEIDESWKVRDELSEKQRFDMIDKYGLMQWLEDEKITNIKVKESIIKTFEMIKQLEKTAKDELYSYVWESIYGRIEIESSIDNMLIEQHIYIRGDELSLNNLDDKYDSVESAFEKIRINLHDAHREREERLKNPSKLTLKEILG
;
A
#
# COMPACT_ATOMS: atom_id res chain seq x y z
N MET A 1 -25.80 35.44 14.94
CA MET A 1 -25.73 34.00 15.26
C MET A 1 -25.01 33.13 14.23
N LYS A 2 -24.83 33.53 12.96
CA LYS A 2 -24.05 32.74 11.97
C LYS A 2 -22.56 32.58 12.33
N ASN A 3 -21.92 33.63 12.85
CA ASN A 3 -20.48 33.61 13.19
C ASN A 3 -20.09 32.57 14.25
N THR A 4 -20.88 32.37 15.31
CA THR A 4 -20.53 31.43 16.39
C THR A 4 -20.55 29.98 15.90
N LYS A 5 -21.50 29.62 15.02
CA LYS A 5 -21.58 28.27 14.45
C LYS A 5 -20.40 27.97 13.53
N GLU A 6 -20.00 28.92 12.69
CA GLU A 6 -18.84 28.78 11.80
C GLU A 6 -17.53 28.67 12.60
N MET A 7 -17.37 29.48 13.66
CA MET A 7 -16.22 29.38 14.58
C MET A 7 -16.14 27.99 15.23
N LEU A 8 -17.27 27.47 15.73
CA LEU A 8 -17.30 26.12 16.33
C LEU A 8 -16.96 25.03 15.31
N ILE A 9 -17.47 25.13 14.07
CA ILE A 9 -17.16 24.17 13.00
C ILE A 9 -15.67 24.19 12.68
N ASN A 10 -15.05 25.37 12.60
CA ASN A 10 -13.63 25.49 12.31
C ASN A 10 -12.75 24.96 13.45
N ALA A 11 -13.08 25.28 14.70
CA ALA A 11 -12.37 24.74 15.86
C ALA A 11 -12.42 23.20 15.90
N ILE A 12 -13.58 22.60 15.60
CA ILE A 12 -13.72 21.14 15.51
C ILE A 12 -12.84 20.56 14.39
N LYS A 13 -12.73 21.23 13.24
CA LYS A 13 -11.88 20.78 12.13
C LYS A 13 -10.40 20.83 12.51
N GLU A 14 -9.96 21.90 13.15
CA GLU A 14 -8.58 22.06 13.63
C GLU A 14 -8.22 21.01 14.68
N MET A 15 -9.12 20.75 15.63
CA MET A 15 -8.92 19.69 16.63
C MET A 15 -8.78 18.30 15.99
N LYS A 16 -9.62 17.99 14.99
CA LYS A 16 -9.51 16.72 14.25
C LYS A 16 -8.21 16.62 13.45
N ASP A 17 -7.74 17.71 12.85
CA ASP A 17 -6.45 17.73 12.15
C ASP A 17 -5.28 17.51 13.12
N ALA A 18 -5.32 18.17 14.28
CA ALA A 18 -4.33 17.99 15.34
C ALA A 18 -4.31 16.54 15.87
N GLU A 19 -5.48 15.94 16.09
CA GLU A 19 -5.60 14.54 16.50
C GLU A 19 -4.99 13.58 15.46
N ARG A 20 -5.24 13.80 14.17
CA ARG A 20 -4.62 13.02 13.08
C ARG A 20 -3.11 13.15 13.08
N ARG A 21 -2.59 14.38 13.21
CA ARG A 21 -1.16 14.65 13.29
C ARG A 21 -0.52 13.94 14.48
N ALA A 22 -1.16 14.00 15.65
CA ALA A 22 -0.67 13.32 16.83
C ALA A 22 -0.57 11.81 16.60
N LYS A 23 -1.61 11.17 16.05
CA LYS A 23 -1.60 9.72 15.76
C LYS A 23 -0.52 9.31 14.77
N VAL A 24 -0.33 10.07 13.71
CA VAL A 24 0.75 9.81 12.74
C VAL A 24 2.12 9.96 13.40
N LEU A 25 2.32 10.99 14.22
CA LEU A 25 3.57 11.21 14.93
C LEU A 25 3.85 10.10 15.96
N GLU A 26 2.84 9.67 16.72
CA GLU A 26 2.94 8.53 17.63
C GLU A 26 3.40 7.29 16.87
N LYS A 27 2.78 6.98 15.73
CA LYS A 27 3.17 5.84 14.90
C LYS A 27 4.59 5.95 14.35
N MET A 28 5.00 7.16 13.92
CA MET A 28 6.37 7.41 13.47
C MET A 28 7.39 7.19 14.59
N VAL A 29 7.09 7.62 15.82
CA VAL A 29 7.95 7.41 16.99
C VAL A 29 8.05 5.92 17.33
N GLU A 30 6.94 5.18 17.30
CA GLU A 30 6.92 3.73 17.50
C GLU A 30 7.79 3.01 16.46
N LEU A 31 7.58 3.30 15.17
CA LEU A 31 8.35 2.72 14.08
C LEU A 31 9.84 2.99 14.23
N LYS A 32 10.21 4.24 14.54
CA LYS A 32 11.61 4.63 14.74
C LYS A 32 12.25 3.83 15.88
N LYS A 33 11.54 3.67 16.99
CA LYS A 33 12.02 2.86 18.12
C LYS A 33 12.20 1.39 17.72
N GLU A 34 11.23 0.79 17.02
CA GLU A 34 11.32 -0.59 16.57
C GLU A 34 12.50 -0.81 15.59
N ILE A 35 12.72 0.13 14.68
CA ILE A 35 13.85 0.14 13.75
C ILE A 35 15.16 0.20 14.53
N ASP A 36 15.30 1.16 15.44
CA ASP A 36 16.51 1.35 16.26
C ASP A 36 16.83 0.12 17.12
N GLU A 37 15.82 -0.53 17.69
CA GLU A 37 15.97 -1.77 18.45
C GLU A 37 16.42 -2.93 17.55
N SER A 38 15.81 -3.06 16.37
CA SER A 38 16.14 -4.11 15.40
C SER A 38 17.56 -3.96 14.85
N TRP A 39 18.01 -2.73 14.59
CA TRP A 39 19.38 -2.47 14.12
C TRP A 39 20.47 -2.92 15.11
N LYS A 40 20.22 -2.82 16.41
CA LYS A 40 21.19 -3.22 17.46
C LYS A 40 21.47 -4.71 17.47
N VAL A 41 20.51 -5.53 17.05
CA VAL A 41 20.59 -7.00 17.05
C VAL A 41 20.48 -7.58 15.64
N ARG A 42 20.71 -6.77 14.61
CA ARG A 42 20.48 -7.12 13.19
C ARG A 42 21.07 -8.47 12.79
N ASP A 43 22.29 -8.74 13.24
CA ASP A 43 23.03 -9.95 12.85
C ASP A 43 22.44 -11.22 13.49
N GLU A 44 21.68 -11.07 14.58
CA GLU A 44 20.94 -12.14 15.28
C GLU A 44 19.53 -12.35 14.73
N LEU A 45 19.00 -11.41 13.94
CA LEU A 45 17.68 -11.50 13.34
C LEU A 45 17.62 -12.60 12.28
N SER A 46 16.50 -13.34 12.26
CA SER A 46 16.15 -14.20 11.13
C SER A 46 15.96 -13.39 9.85
N GLU A 47 16.07 -14.05 8.70
CA GLU A 47 15.86 -13.42 7.38
C GLU A 47 14.51 -12.66 7.30
N LYS A 48 13.43 -13.29 7.76
CA LYS A 48 12.10 -12.65 7.81
C LYS A 48 12.08 -11.39 8.68
N GLN A 49 12.76 -11.41 9.83
CA GLN A 49 12.84 -10.24 10.70
C GLN A 49 13.68 -9.12 10.09
N ARG A 50 14.71 -9.46 9.30
CA ARG A 50 15.50 -8.47 8.56
C ARG A 50 14.67 -7.81 7.45
N PHE A 51 13.86 -8.57 6.72
CA PHE A 51 12.92 -7.99 5.75
C PHE A 51 11.89 -7.08 6.41
N ASP A 52 11.26 -7.51 7.51
CA ASP A 52 10.33 -6.66 8.27
C ASP A 52 10.98 -5.37 8.78
N MET A 53 12.25 -5.45 9.21
CA MET A 53 13.04 -4.26 9.59
C MET A 53 13.27 -3.32 8.40
N ILE A 54 13.62 -3.84 7.23
CA ILE A 54 13.84 -3.06 6.00
C ILE A 54 12.53 -2.40 5.56
N ASP A 55 11.42 -3.13 5.60
CA ASP A 55 10.09 -2.62 5.26
C ASP A 55 9.68 -1.45 6.15
N LYS A 56 9.86 -1.59 7.47
CA LYS A 56 9.59 -0.50 8.43
C LYS A 56 10.49 0.70 8.18
N TYR A 57 11.76 0.46 7.86
CA TYR A 57 12.69 1.53 7.50
C TYR A 57 12.24 2.26 6.23
N GLY A 58 11.81 1.53 5.20
CA GLY A 58 11.23 2.10 3.98
C GLY A 58 9.98 2.93 4.26
N LEU A 59 9.03 2.42 5.05
CA LEU A 59 7.86 3.18 5.48
C LEU A 59 8.27 4.47 6.20
N MET A 60 9.23 4.41 7.12
CA MET A 60 9.70 5.60 7.84
C MET A 60 10.30 6.64 6.88
N GLN A 61 11.10 6.21 5.89
CA GLN A 61 11.63 7.12 4.86
C GLN A 61 10.52 7.82 4.08
N TRP A 62 9.44 7.11 3.73
CA TRP A 62 8.30 7.72 3.06
C TRP A 62 7.61 8.75 3.95
N LEU A 63 7.42 8.44 5.23
CA LEU A 63 6.78 9.36 6.19
C LEU A 63 7.63 10.58 6.53
N GLU A 64 8.95 10.49 6.39
CA GLU A 64 9.90 11.60 6.57
C GLU A 64 10.14 12.41 5.28
N ASP A 65 9.64 11.96 4.11
CA ASP A 65 9.76 12.70 2.85
C ASP A 65 9.08 14.08 2.95
N GLU A 66 9.87 15.14 2.81
CA GLU A 66 9.44 16.54 2.90
C GLU A 66 8.39 16.91 1.85
N LYS A 67 8.31 16.17 0.74
CA LYS A 67 7.27 16.36 -0.29
C LYS A 67 5.89 15.96 0.22
N ILE A 68 5.81 15.09 1.23
CA ILE A 68 4.55 14.60 1.80
C ILE A 68 4.14 15.48 2.98
N THR A 69 3.57 16.65 2.66
CA THR A 69 3.14 17.63 3.68
C THR A 69 1.72 17.38 4.21
N ASN A 70 0.88 16.70 3.43
CA ASN A 70 -0.51 16.43 3.80
C ASN A 70 -0.61 15.22 4.75
N ILE A 71 -1.18 15.43 5.94
CA ILE A 71 -1.26 14.40 6.98
C ILE A 71 -2.11 13.20 6.56
N LYS A 72 -3.16 13.41 5.77
CA LYS A 72 -4.05 12.32 5.30
C LYS A 72 -3.35 11.40 4.30
N VAL A 73 -2.40 11.94 3.54
CA VAL A 73 -1.53 11.13 2.67
C VAL A 73 -0.66 10.22 3.54
N LYS A 74 -0.05 10.75 4.61
CA LYS A 74 0.72 9.93 5.57
C LYS A 74 -0.14 8.84 6.23
N GLU A 75 -1.35 9.17 6.65
CA GLU A 75 -2.30 8.17 7.19
C GLU A 75 -2.59 7.06 6.18
N SER A 76 -2.83 7.42 4.92
CA SER A 76 -3.13 6.46 3.85
C SER A 76 -1.93 5.59 3.49
N ILE A 77 -0.72 6.14 3.53
CA ILE A 77 0.54 5.39 3.35
C ILE A 77 0.71 4.36 4.48
N ILE A 78 0.57 4.77 5.74
CA ILE A 78 0.65 3.86 6.91
C ILE A 78 -0.37 2.73 6.75
N LYS A 79 -1.61 3.07 6.42
CA LYS A 79 -2.69 2.10 6.27
C LYS A 79 -2.45 1.13 5.12
N THR A 80 -1.96 1.63 3.99
CA THR A 80 -1.58 0.81 2.84
C THR A 80 -0.51 -0.20 3.22
N PHE A 81 0.54 0.26 3.91
CA PHE A 81 1.60 -0.62 4.42
C PHE A 81 1.05 -1.70 5.35
N GLU A 82 0.21 -1.35 6.32
CA GLU A 82 -0.40 -2.31 7.23
C GLU A 82 -1.23 -3.39 6.50
N MET A 83 -1.94 -3.00 5.44
CA MET A 83 -2.68 -3.95 4.61
C MET A 83 -1.77 -4.88 3.81
N ILE A 84 -0.67 -4.37 3.23
CA ILE A 84 0.31 -5.20 2.52
C ILE A 84 0.88 -6.26 3.47
N LYS A 85 1.28 -5.89 4.69
CA LYS A 85 1.79 -6.84 5.69
C LYS A 85 0.74 -7.88 6.12
N GLN A 86 -0.55 -7.54 6.10
CA GLN A 86 -1.62 -8.51 6.33
C GLN A 86 -1.74 -9.50 5.17
N LEU A 87 -1.62 -9.03 3.93
CA LEU A 87 -1.68 -9.89 2.74
C LEU A 87 -0.50 -10.86 2.67
N GLU A 88 0.73 -10.41 2.94
CA GLU A 88 1.92 -11.28 3.02
C GLU A 88 1.74 -12.46 3.98
N LYS A 89 1.00 -12.28 5.08
CA LYS A 89 0.73 -13.37 6.05
C LYS A 89 -0.24 -14.41 5.49
N THR A 90 -1.11 -14.01 4.57
CA THR A 90 -2.16 -14.86 3.98
C THR A 90 -1.75 -15.48 2.65
N ALA A 91 -0.89 -14.83 1.89
CA ALA A 91 -0.43 -15.25 0.56
C ALA A 91 0.98 -15.85 0.67
N LYS A 92 1.04 -17.14 1.02
CA LYS A 92 2.31 -17.84 1.31
C LYS A 92 3.20 -18.07 0.08
N ASP A 93 2.63 -18.02 -1.12
CA ASP A 93 3.28 -18.36 -2.39
C ASP A 93 3.44 -17.13 -3.33
N GLU A 94 3.10 -15.93 -2.86
CA GLU A 94 3.15 -14.70 -3.66
C GLU A 94 4.25 -13.77 -3.15
N LEU A 95 5.09 -13.28 -4.06
CA LEU A 95 6.11 -12.28 -3.74
C LEU A 95 5.54 -10.90 -4.01
N TYR A 96 5.43 -10.08 -2.97
CA TYR A 96 5.04 -8.68 -3.10
C TYR A 96 6.25 -7.76 -2.94
N SER A 97 6.38 -6.80 -3.83
CA SER A 97 7.25 -5.64 -3.68
C SER A 97 6.37 -4.38 -3.63
N TYR A 98 6.87 -3.33 -2.98
CA TYR A 98 6.18 -2.05 -3.00
C TYR A 98 7.13 -0.87 -2.87
N VAL A 99 6.82 0.22 -3.57
CA VAL A 99 7.61 1.45 -3.55
C VAL A 99 6.72 2.69 -3.57
N TRP A 100 7.11 3.73 -2.82
CA TRP A 100 6.50 5.05 -2.93
C TRP A 100 7.13 5.84 -4.08
N GLU A 101 6.31 6.19 -5.06
CA GLU A 101 6.69 7.04 -6.17
C GLU A 101 6.21 8.48 -5.93
N SER A 102 7.06 9.27 -5.25
CA SER A 102 6.76 10.65 -4.85
C SER A 102 6.34 11.58 -6.01
N ILE A 103 6.85 11.35 -7.22
CA ILE A 103 6.54 12.17 -8.41
C ILE A 103 5.06 12.06 -8.78
N TYR A 104 4.49 10.86 -8.66
CA TYR A 104 3.11 10.59 -9.05
C TYR A 104 2.14 10.60 -7.85
N GLY A 105 2.69 10.59 -6.64
CA GLY A 105 1.94 10.49 -5.39
C GLY A 105 1.23 9.15 -5.31
N ARG A 106 1.95 8.05 -5.61
CA ARG A 106 1.37 6.70 -5.64
C ARG A 106 2.29 5.70 -4.94
N ILE A 107 1.67 4.64 -4.41
CA ILE A 107 2.37 3.42 -4.02
C ILE A 107 2.21 2.44 -5.19
N GLU A 108 3.33 2.00 -5.72
CA GLU A 108 3.39 0.90 -6.68
C GLU A 108 3.53 -0.40 -5.89
N ILE A 109 2.72 -1.38 -6.28
CA ILE A 109 2.68 -2.72 -5.67
C ILE A 109 2.85 -3.70 -6.82
N GLU A 110 3.93 -4.45 -6.79
CA GLU A 110 4.14 -5.53 -7.75
C GLU A 110 3.94 -6.85 -7.03
N SER A 111 3.23 -7.77 -7.67
CA SER A 111 3.08 -9.14 -7.22
C SER A 111 3.54 -10.08 -8.32
N SER A 112 4.49 -10.96 -8.00
CA SER A 112 4.86 -12.07 -8.88
C SER A 112 4.07 -13.30 -8.46
N ILE A 113 3.25 -13.79 -9.38
CA ILE A 113 2.46 -14.99 -9.24
C ILE A 113 2.85 -15.96 -10.36
N ASP A 114 3.53 -17.05 -10.01
CA ASP A 114 4.17 -17.97 -10.96
C ASP A 114 5.05 -17.22 -11.99
N ASN A 115 4.59 -17.17 -13.25
CA ASN A 115 5.27 -16.53 -14.40
C ASN A 115 4.59 -15.21 -14.81
N MET A 116 3.71 -14.66 -13.99
CA MET A 116 2.98 -13.42 -14.28
C MET A 116 3.37 -12.34 -13.25
N LEU A 117 3.81 -11.20 -13.77
CA LEU A 117 3.95 -9.97 -12.98
C LEU A 117 2.62 -9.23 -13.03
N ILE A 118 2.09 -8.88 -11.86
CA ILE A 118 0.92 -8.03 -11.72
C ILE A 118 1.35 -6.76 -11.02
N GLU A 119 1.28 -5.66 -11.74
CA GLU A 119 1.54 -4.32 -11.22
C GLU A 119 0.20 -3.65 -10.88
N GLN A 120 0.10 -3.10 -9.67
CA GLN A 120 -1.03 -2.29 -9.23
C GLN A 120 -0.52 -0.97 -8.67
N HIS A 121 -1.27 0.10 -8.87
CA HIS A 121 -0.92 1.43 -8.38
C HIS A 121 -2.02 2.01 -7.51
N ILE A 122 -1.68 2.39 -6.28
CA ILE A 122 -2.59 3.15 -5.40
C ILE A 122 -2.15 4.61 -5.41
N TYR A 123 -2.89 5.47 -6.09
CA TYR A 123 -2.66 6.91 -6.04
C TYR A 123 -3.26 7.49 -4.77
N ILE A 124 -2.48 8.29 -4.05
CA ILE A 124 -2.86 8.90 -2.78
C ILE A 124 -2.65 10.42 -2.88
N ARG A 125 -3.73 11.16 -3.12
CA ARG A 125 -3.70 12.61 -3.38
C ARG A 125 -4.63 13.37 -2.44
N GLY A 126 -4.09 13.73 -1.28
CA GLY A 126 -4.85 14.42 -0.25
C GLY A 126 -5.97 13.54 0.31
N ASP A 127 -7.19 13.77 -0.17
CA ASP A 127 -8.40 13.01 0.22
C ASP A 127 -8.79 11.98 -0.85
N GLU A 128 -8.14 12.01 -2.03
CA GLU A 128 -8.46 11.11 -3.13
C GLU A 128 -7.57 9.87 -3.11
N LEU A 129 -8.21 8.71 -3.18
CA LEU A 129 -7.58 7.42 -3.43
C LEU A 129 -8.06 6.90 -4.79
N SER A 130 -7.16 6.41 -5.63
CA SER A 130 -7.55 5.76 -6.90
C SER A 130 -6.65 4.58 -7.23
N LEU A 131 -7.16 3.63 -8.01
CA LEU A 131 -6.46 2.39 -8.36
C LEU A 131 -6.14 2.31 -9.84
N ASN A 132 -4.87 2.07 -10.20
CA ASN A 132 -4.30 1.89 -11.55
C ASN A 132 -4.43 3.10 -12.50
N ASN A 133 -5.56 3.80 -12.47
CA ASN A 133 -5.84 5.05 -13.14
C ASN A 133 -6.41 6.07 -12.13
N LEU A 134 -6.59 7.32 -12.55
CA LEU A 134 -7.12 8.40 -11.71
C LEU A 134 -8.66 8.50 -11.70
N ASP A 135 -9.33 7.70 -12.53
CA ASP A 135 -10.78 7.73 -12.72
C ASP A 135 -11.52 6.81 -11.74
N ASP A 136 -10.90 5.68 -11.39
CA ASP A 136 -11.43 4.70 -10.44
C ASP A 136 -11.12 5.12 -9.00
N LYS A 137 -11.97 5.98 -8.44
CA LYS A 137 -11.83 6.53 -7.08
C LYS A 137 -12.41 5.62 -6.00
N TYR A 138 -11.74 5.57 -4.86
CA TYR A 138 -12.10 4.78 -3.69
C TYR A 138 -12.28 5.66 -2.46
N ASP A 139 -13.17 5.23 -1.57
CA ASP A 139 -13.47 5.90 -0.31
C ASP A 139 -12.48 5.56 0.82
N SER A 140 -11.72 4.48 0.66
CA SER A 140 -10.79 3.97 1.65
C SER A 140 -9.68 3.13 1.03
N VAL A 141 -8.59 2.94 1.78
CA VAL A 141 -7.51 2.03 1.38
C VAL A 141 -8.03 0.60 1.33
N GLU A 142 -8.90 0.21 2.26
CA GLU A 142 -9.49 -1.12 2.30
C GLU A 142 -10.30 -1.46 1.06
N SER A 143 -11.13 -0.54 0.57
CA SER A 143 -11.91 -0.78 -0.64
C SER A 143 -11.02 -0.87 -1.88
N ALA A 144 -9.94 -0.09 -1.94
CA ALA A 144 -8.94 -0.21 -3.00
C ALA A 144 -8.23 -1.59 -2.97
N PHE A 145 -7.83 -2.06 -1.79
CA PHE A 145 -7.21 -3.37 -1.61
C PHE A 145 -8.16 -4.53 -1.86
N GLU A 146 -9.44 -4.39 -1.49
CA GLU A 146 -10.45 -5.40 -1.82
C GLU A 146 -10.62 -5.52 -3.34
N LYS A 147 -10.57 -4.40 -4.07
CA LYS A 147 -10.56 -4.45 -5.53
C LYS A 147 -9.31 -5.13 -6.08
N ILE A 148 -8.12 -4.82 -5.57
CA ILE A 148 -6.87 -5.51 -5.94
C ILE A 148 -7.03 -7.02 -5.72
N ARG A 149 -7.51 -7.43 -4.54
CA ARG A 149 -7.73 -8.84 -4.18
C ARG A 149 -8.68 -9.53 -5.15
N ILE A 150 -9.80 -8.89 -5.49
CA ILE A 150 -10.74 -9.42 -6.48
C ILE A 150 -10.09 -9.54 -7.85
N ASN A 151 -9.38 -8.51 -8.31
CA ASN A 151 -8.69 -8.52 -9.60
C ASN A 151 -7.65 -9.65 -9.67
N LEU A 152 -6.86 -9.86 -8.60
CA LEU A 152 -5.89 -10.94 -8.49
C LEU A 152 -6.59 -12.31 -8.51
N HIS A 153 -7.64 -12.50 -7.71
CA HIS A 153 -8.37 -13.76 -7.63
C HIS A 153 -9.10 -14.08 -8.94
N ASP A 154 -9.66 -13.08 -9.62
CA ASP A 154 -10.31 -13.24 -10.93
C ASP A 154 -9.28 -13.60 -12.01
N ALA A 155 -8.12 -12.93 -12.04
CA ALA A 155 -7.02 -13.26 -12.95
C ALA A 155 -6.51 -14.70 -12.76
N HIS A 156 -6.40 -15.16 -11.51
CA HIS A 156 -6.11 -16.55 -11.18
C HIS A 156 -7.16 -17.52 -11.73
N ARG A 157 -8.45 -17.25 -11.49
CA ARG A 157 -9.55 -18.10 -11.97
C ARG A 157 -9.57 -18.18 -13.50
N GLU A 158 -9.47 -17.04 -14.20
CA GLU A 158 -9.43 -16.98 -15.66
C GLU A 158 -8.25 -17.77 -16.25
N ARG A 159 -7.10 -17.76 -15.59
CA ARG A 159 -5.96 -18.60 -15.96
C ARG A 159 -6.28 -20.08 -15.80
N GLU A 160 -6.81 -20.51 -14.64
CA GLU A 160 -7.19 -21.90 -14.41
C GLU A 160 -8.20 -22.40 -15.45
N GLU A 161 -9.13 -21.55 -15.87
CA GLU A 161 -10.06 -21.86 -16.95
C GLU A 161 -9.39 -21.96 -18.33
N ARG A 162 -8.44 -21.08 -18.66
CA ARG A 162 -7.63 -21.19 -19.88
C ARG A 162 -6.79 -22.46 -19.90
N LEU A 163 -6.17 -22.83 -18.78
CA LEU A 163 -5.33 -24.02 -18.68
C LEU A 163 -6.12 -25.33 -18.81
N LYS A 164 -7.41 -25.35 -18.52
CA LYS A 164 -8.29 -26.49 -18.83
C LYS A 164 -8.45 -26.74 -20.34
N ASN A 165 -8.20 -25.71 -21.16
CA ASN A 165 -8.27 -25.77 -22.61
C ASN A 165 -6.91 -25.45 -23.24
N PRO A 166 -5.87 -26.29 -23.02
CA PRO A 166 -4.56 -26.03 -23.60
C PRO A 166 -4.67 -25.97 -25.12
N SER A 167 -3.97 -25.01 -25.74
CA SER A 167 -3.85 -24.94 -27.20
C SER A 167 -3.37 -26.29 -27.72
N LYS A 168 -4.19 -26.92 -28.57
CA LYS A 168 -3.80 -28.17 -29.27
C LYS A 168 -2.86 -27.91 -30.44
N LEU A 169 -2.65 -26.64 -30.80
CA LEU A 169 -1.80 -26.24 -31.91
C LEU A 169 -0.34 -26.33 -31.47
N THR A 170 0.45 -27.02 -32.28
CA THR A 170 1.90 -27.05 -32.19
C THR A 170 2.48 -25.66 -32.49
N LEU A 171 3.68 -25.40 -31.99
CA LEU A 171 4.41 -24.14 -32.24
C LEU A 171 4.50 -23.81 -33.74
N LYS A 172 4.58 -24.85 -34.58
CA LYS A 172 4.64 -24.75 -36.05
C LYS A 172 3.32 -24.27 -36.66
N GLU A 173 2.18 -24.68 -36.11
CA GLU A 173 0.85 -24.22 -36.54
C GLU A 173 0.54 -22.79 -36.07
N ILE A 174 1.19 -22.32 -35.00
CA ILE A 174 1.04 -20.96 -34.48
C ILE A 174 1.91 -19.96 -35.25
N LEU A 175 3.12 -20.37 -35.66
CA LEU A 175 4.11 -19.49 -36.29
C LEU A 175 4.03 -19.43 -37.82
N GLY A 176 3.25 -20.33 -38.45
CA GLY A 176 3.15 -20.46 -39.91
C GLY A 176 4.15 -21.45 -40.49
#